data_AF-C1DDW7-F1
#
_entry.id   AF-C1DDW7-F1
#
_cell.length_a   1.000
_cell.length_b   1.000
_cell.length_c   1.000
_cell.angle_alpha   90.00
_cell.angle_beta   90.00
_cell.angle_gamma   90.00
#
_symmetry.space_group_name_H-M   'P 1'
#
loop_
_entity.id
_entity.type
_entity.pdbx_description
1 polymer ?
#
loop_
_entity_poly.entity_id
_entity_poly.type
_entity_poly.pdbx_seq_one_letter_code
_entity_poly.pdbx_strand_id
1 'polypeptide(L)'
;MVIFDLADEFIDLANRLFKEEHKELGHVSTALRYAAARVSSYEASCLFQDLAAEGDRLQKWYTNQFNDMLDENMREHIDRLGQKLIIEMGGDDKC
;
A
#
# COMPACT_ATOMS: atom_id res chain seq x y z
N MET A 1 1.81 11.78 -12.11
CA MET A 1 1.21 12.60 -11.04
C MET A 1 2.17 12.44 -9.89
N VAL A 2 2.81 13.51 -9.40
CA VAL A 2 4.06 13.44 -8.61
C VAL A 2 4.00 12.43 -7.43
N ILE A 3 2.83 12.24 -6.82
CA ILE A 3 2.66 11.29 -5.71
C ILE A 3 2.80 9.81 -6.13
N PHE A 4 2.38 9.43 -7.34
CA PHE A 4 2.52 8.06 -7.83
C PHE A 4 3.99 7.76 -8.16
N ASP A 5 4.68 8.71 -8.78
CA ASP A 5 6.10 8.56 -9.11
C ASP A 5 6.93 8.39 -7.81
N LEU A 6 6.60 9.12 -6.74
CA LEU A 6 7.23 8.95 -5.43
C LEU A 6 6.84 7.63 -4.74
N ALA A 7 5.59 7.19 -4.89
CA ALA A 7 5.13 5.90 -4.35
C ALA A 7 5.89 4.74 -5.02
N ASP A 8 6.14 4.84 -6.32
CA ASP A 8 6.90 3.86 -7.10
C ASP A 8 8.33 3.72 -6.58
N GLU A 9 8.99 4.79 -6.12
CA GLU A 9 10.32 4.70 -5.49
C GLU A 9 10.32 3.82 -4.22
N PHE A 10 9.27 3.90 -3.39
CA PHE A 10 9.14 3.03 -2.22
C PHE A 10 8.82 1.58 -2.61
N ILE A 11 8.03 1.39 -3.66
CA ILE A 11 7.70 0.07 -4.21
C ILE A 11 8.94 -0.59 -4.81
N ASP A 12 9.77 0.16 -5.53
CA ASP A 12 11.04 -0.33 -6.08
C ASP A 12 12.00 -0.77 -4.98
N LEU A 13 12.08 -0.01 -3.88
CA LEU A 13 12.83 -0.43 -2.71
C LEU A 13 12.27 -1.74 -2.13
N ALA A 14 10.95 -1.86 -1.95
CA ALA A 14 10.33 -3.08 -1.44
C ALA A 14 10.57 -4.28 -2.39
N ASN A 15 10.50 -4.06 -3.69
CA ASN A 15 10.79 -5.04 -4.73
C ASN A 15 12.24 -5.52 -4.67
N ARG A 16 13.21 -4.59 -4.52
CA ARG A 16 14.62 -4.91 -4.35
C ARG A 16 14.86 -5.78 -3.12
N LEU A 17 14.29 -5.40 -1.97
CA LEU A 17 14.40 -6.17 -0.73
C LEU A 17 13.85 -7.59 -0.86
N PHE A 18 12.70 -7.75 -1.54
CA PHE A 18 12.06 -9.05 -1.73
C PHE A 18 12.76 -9.91 -2.80
N LYS A 19 12.96 -9.36 -4.01
CA LYS A 19 13.38 -10.12 -5.19
C LYS A 19 14.89 -10.30 -5.28
N GLU A 20 15.66 -9.29 -4.89
CA GLU A 20 17.12 -9.29 -5.04
C GLU A 20 17.83 -9.65 -3.73
N GLU A 21 17.36 -9.12 -2.60
CA GLU A 21 17.94 -9.40 -1.28
C GLU A 21 17.28 -10.58 -0.55
N HIS A 22 16.33 -11.25 -1.21
CA HIS A 22 15.62 -12.45 -0.74
C HIS A 22 15.05 -12.33 0.69
N LYS A 23 14.59 -11.13 1.08
CA LYS A 23 13.85 -10.94 2.33
C LYS A 23 12.45 -11.50 2.19
N GLU A 24 11.91 -12.08 3.26
CA GLU A 24 10.53 -12.55 3.29
C GLU A 24 9.53 -11.42 2.98
N LEU A 25 8.61 -11.67 2.04
CA LEU A 25 7.63 -10.67 1.59
C LEU A 25 6.79 -10.12 2.75
N GLY A 26 6.43 -10.98 3.71
CA GLY A 26 5.68 -10.58 4.91
C GLY A 26 6.45 -9.61 5.80
N HIS A 27 7.77 -9.78 5.93
CA HIS A 27 8.63 -8.87 6.67
C HIS A 27 8.79 -7.53 5.95
N VAL A 28 9.06 -7.54 4.64
CA VAL A 28 9.18 -6.32 3.83
C VAL A 28 7.88 -5.52 3.88
N SER A 29 6.74 -6.18 3.69
CA SER A 29 5.41 -5.53 3.74
C SER A 29 5.11 -4.93 5.11
N THR A 30 5.48 -5.62 6.19
CA THR A 30 5.27 -5.11 7.56
C THR A 30 6.19 -3.94 7.87
N ALA A 31 7.46 -4.01 7.43
CA ALA A 31 8.40 -2.91 7.56
C ALA A 31 7.92 -1.65 6.81
N LEU A 32 7.38 -1.81 5.60
CA LEU A 32 6.84 -0.68 4.81
C LEU A 32 5.67 0.01 5.52
N ARG A 33 4.72 -0.75 6.07
CA ARG A 33 3.62 -0.18 6.88
C ARG A 33 4.13 0.56 8.11
N TYR A 34 5.13 0.01 8.79
CA TYR A 34 5.74 0.66 9.95
C TYR A 34 6.48 1.95 9.56
N ALA A 35 7.18 1.96 8.43
CA ALA A 35 7.85 3.15 7.89
C ALA A 35 6.83 4.25 7.54
N ALA A 36 5.74 3.90 6.86
CA ALA A 36 4.66 4.83 6.54
C ALA A 36 4.08 5.49 7.81
N ALA A 37 3.79 4.69 8.85
CA ALA A 37 3.29 5.22 10.12
C ALA A 37 4.26 6.23 10.78
N ARG A 38 5.57 6.00 10.71
CA ARG A 38 6.59 6.91 11.26
C ARG A 38 6.66 8.21 10.46
N VAL A 39 6.59 8.14 9.14
CA VAL A 39 6.60 9.32 8.27
C VAL A 39 5.33 10.15 8.49
N SER A 40 4.15 9.53 8.54
CA SER A 40 2.89 10.21 8.84
C SER A 40 2.90 10.87 10.23
N SER A 41 3.45 10.18 11.24
CA SER A 41 3.59 10.76 12.59
C SER A 41 4.54 11.96 12.59
N TYR A 42 5.60 11.92 11.79
CA TYR A 42 6.52 13.04 11.64
C TYR A 42 5.87 14.23 10.92
N GLU A 43 5.18 13.98 9.81
CA GLU A 43 4.39 15.00 9.11
C GLU A 43 3.41 15.69 10.08
N ALA A 44 2.66 14.91 10.86
CA ALA A 44 1.76 15.44 11.88
C ALA A 44 2.49 16.35 12.88
N SER A 45 3.68 15.95 13.34
CA SER A 45 4.48 16.77 14.26
C SER A 45 5.01 18.07 13.66
N CYS A 46 5.13 18.13 12.34
CA CYS A 46 5.51 19.36 11.64
C CYS A 46 4.32 20.29 11.42
N LEU A 47 3.12 19.74 11.25
CA LEU A 47 1.93 20.50 10.85
C LEU A 47 1.06 20.94 12.04
N PHE A 48 1.10 20.23 13.17
CA PHE A 48 0.22 20.48 14.31
C PHE A 48 1.01 20.86 15.56
N GLN A 49 0.62 21.96 16.21
CA GLN A 49 1.29 22.47 17.41
C GLN A 49 0.98 21.64 18.67
N ASP A 50 -0.25 21.12 18.78
CA ASP A 50 -0.69 20.27 19.89
C ASP A 50 -1.15 18.91 19.39
N LEU A 51 -0.18 18.03 19.18
CA LEU A 51 -0.40 16.63 18.83
C LEU A 51 -1.20 15.87 19.90
N ALA A 52 -1.14 16.27 21.16
CA ALA A 52 -1.85 15.58 22.23
C ALA A 52 -3.35 15.88 22.16
N ALA A 53 -3.72 17.12 21.84
CA ALA A 53 -5.12 17.51 21.66
C ALA A 53 -5.75 16.96 20.36
N GLU A 54 -4.98 16.89 19.26
CA GLU A 54 -5.48 16.46 17.95
C GLU A 54 -5.20 14.98 17.63
N GLY A 55 -4.53 14.24 18.51
CA GLY A 55 -3.98 12.90 18.26
C GLY A 55 -4.99 11.90 17.69
N ASP A 56 -6.13 11.74 18.36
CA ASP A 56 -7.18 10.78 17.94
C ASP A 56 -7.75 11.14 16.56
N ARG A 57 -7.94 12.43 16.30
CA ARG A 57 -8.46 12.94 15.03
C ARG A 57 -7.47 12.70 13.91
N LEU A 58 -6.19 13.00 14.13
CA LEU A 58 -5.12 12.80 13.15
C LEU A 58 -4.90 11.31 12.87
N GLN A 59 -4.86 10.48 13.91
CA GLN A 59 -4.77 9.03 13.75
C GLN A 59 -5.89 8.51 12.85
N LYS A 60 -7.14 8.90 13.12
CA LYS A 60 -8.28 8.51 12.30
C LYS A 60 -8.16 8.99 10.85
N TRP A 61 -7.72 10.23 10.65
CA TRP A 61 -7.53 10.79 9.32
C TRP A 61 -6.51 9.98 8.51
N TYR A 62 -5.31 9.74 9.06
CA TYR A 62 -4.28 8.94 8.40
C TYR A 62 -4.74 7.51 8.10
N THR A 63 -5.40 6.85 9.06
CA THR A 63 -5.87 5.47 8.85
C THR A 63 -6.95 5.39 7.78
N ASN A 64 -7.83 6.38 7.68
CA ASN A 64 -8.86 6.40 6.65
C ASN A 64 -8.24 6.53 5.26
N GLN A 65 -7.29 7.45 5.08
CA GLN A 65 -6.58 7.59 3.80
C GLN A 65 -5.89 6.27 3.39
N PHE A 66 -5.22 5.60 4.33
CA PHE A 66 -4.61 4.30 4.05
C PHE A 66 -5.64 3.23 3.68
N ASN A 67 -6.76 3.17 4.39
CA ASN A 67 -7.83 2.20 4.13
C ASN A 67 -8.47 2.40 2.75
N ASP A 68 -8.70 3.66 2.35
CA ASP A 68 -9.27 3.99 1.03
C ASP A 68 -8.35 3.51 -0.10
N MET A 69 -7.05 3.81 -0.01
CA MET A 69 -6.05 3.35 -0.97
C MET A 69 -5.93 1.81 -0.99
N LEU A 70 -5.97 1.17 0.17
CA LEU A 70 -5.91 -0.28 0.28
C LEU A 70 -7.13 -0.94 -0.36
N ASP A 71 -8.34 -0.42 -0.13
CA ASP A 71 -9.57 -0.94 -0.73
C ASP A 71 -9.52 -0.83 -2.26
N GLU A 72 -9.07 0.31 -2.80
CA GLU A 72 -8.88 0.50 -4.24
C GLU A 72 -7.90 -0.54 -4.84
N ASN A 73 -6.73 -0.72 -4.20
CA ASN A 73 -5.75 -1.71 -4.66
C ASN A 73 -6.28 -3.16 -4.54
N MET A 74 -7.03 -3.48 -3.49
CA MET A 74 -7.65 -4.80 -3.35
C MET A 74 -8.69 -5.07 -4.44
N ARG A 75 -9.53 -4.08 -4.78
CA ARG A 75 -10.50 -4.19 -5.87
C ARG A 75 -9.81 -4.47 -7.20
N GLU A 76 -8.71 -3.77 -7.51
CA GLU A 76 -7.94 -4.06 -8.72
C GLU A 76 -7.44 -5.50 -8.76
N HIS A 77 -6.94 -6.03 -7.65
CA HIS A 77 -6.51 -7.42 -7.57
C HIS A 77 -7.67 -8.40 -7.75
N ILE A 78 -8.82 -8.12 -7.13
CA ILE A 78 -10.05 -8.94 -7.29
C ILE A 78 -10.48 -8.97 -8.76
N ASP A 79 -10.51 -7.82 -9.43
CA ASP A 79 -10.91 -7.72 -10.83
C ASP A 79 -9.94 -8.49 -11.74
N ARG A 80 -8.62 -8.34 -11.52
CA ARG A 80 -7.59 -9.08 -12.28
C ARG A 80 -7.72 -10.59 -12.08
N LEU A 81 -8.02 -11.05 -10.86
CA LEU A 81 -8.25 -12.47 -10.57
C LEU A 81 -9.52 -12.99 -11.26
N GLY A 82 -10.61 -12.22 -11.24
CA GLY A 82 -11.85 -12.56 -11.94
C GLY A 82 -11.65 -12.66 -13.46
N GLN A 83 -10.93 -11.71 -14.06
CA GLN A 83 -10.58 -11.74 -15.49
C GLN A 83 -9.74 -12.97 -15.85
N LYS A 84 -8.73 -13.29 -15.02
CA LYS A 84 -7.89 -14.48 -15.21
C LYS A 84 -8.73 -15.76 -15.22
N LEU A 85 -9.69 -15.89 -14.30
CA LEU A 85 -10.60 -17.03 -14.25
C LEU A 85 -11.48 -17.14 -15.50
N ILE A 86 -12.00 -16.02 -16.01
CA ILE A 86 -12.81 -16.00 -17.25
C ILE A 86 -11.97 -16.47 -18.46
N ILE A 87 -10.71 -16.04 -18.56
CA ILE A 87 -9.80 -16.46 -19.64
C ILE A 87 -9.49 -17.96 -19.54
N GLU A 88 -9.18 -18.45 -18.33
CA GLU A 88 -8.90 -19.88 -18.10
C GLU A 88 -10.12 -20.76 -18.38
N MET A 89 -11.35 -20.29 -18.09
CA MET A 89 -12.59 -21.01 -18.42
C MET A 89 -13.00 -20.93 -19.90
N GLY A 90 -12.54 -19.91 -20.64
CA GLY A 90 -12.80 -19.75 -22.08
C GLY A 90 -11.73 -20.37 -22.99
N GLY A 91 -10.68 -20.97 -22.42
CA GLY A 91 -9.53 -21.53 -23.13
C GLY A 91 -9.70 -22.97 -23.66
N ASP A 92 -10.77 -23.67 -23.26
CA ASP A 92 -10.97 -25.10 -23.53
C ASP A 92 -11.98 -25.42 -24.67
N ASP A 93 -12.39 -24.42 -25.48
CA ASP A 93 -13.28 -24.64 -26.65
C ASP A 93 -12.52 -24.60 -27.98
N LYS A 94 -11.40 -25.33 -28.06
CA LYS A 94 -10.79 -25.74 -29.34
C LYS A 94 -10.34 -27.20 -29.30
N CYS A 95 -11.31 -28.11 -29.25
CA CYS A 95 -11.34 -29.34 -30.04
C CYS A 95 -12.74 -29.96 -30.02
#